data_AF-A0A5A5T8B5-F1
#
_entry.id   AF-A0A5A5T8B5-F1
#
_cell.length_a   1.000
_cell.length_b   1.000
_cell.length_c   1.000
_cell.angle_alpha   90.00
_cell.angle_beta   90.00
_cell.angle_gamma   90.00
#
_symmetry.space_group_name_H-M   'P 1'
#
loop_
_entity.id
_entity.type
_entity.pdbx_description
1 polymer ?
#
loop_
_entity_poly.entity_id
_entity_poly.type
_entity_poly.pdbx_seq_one_letter_code
_entity_poly.pdbx_strand_id
1 'polypeptide(L)'
;MSTRDLGQHVVELHEQEGALAITGEGVRLTLTPQEALDLQHWLTGQQSLLQECARRHAEQAVPEILREETSHPDPTEREVPVDEP
;
A
#
# COMPACT_ATOMS: atom_id res chain seq x y z
N MET A 1 3.53 -20.66 -17.31
CA MET A 1 4.19 -19.55 -16.59
C MET A 1 3.13 -18.51 -16.26
N SER A 2 3.05 -18.09 -15.01
CA SER A 2 2.09 -17.07 -14.54
C SER A 2 2.85 -15.90 -13.91
N THR A 3 2.38 -14.67 -14.12
CA THR A 3 3.09 -13.46 -13.69
C THR A 3 2.15 -12.50 -12.97
N ARG A 4 2.63 -11.88 -11.90
CA ARG A 4 1.92 -10.87 -11.12
C ARG A 4 2.78 -9.65 -10.89
N ASP A 5 2.28 -8.49 -11.30
CA ASP A 5 2.89 -7.19 -11.03
C ASP A 5 2.38 -6.64 -9.68
N LEU A 6 3.31 -6.21 -8.82
CA LEU A 6 3.09 -5.59 -7.52
C LEU A 6 3.52 -4.11 -7.49
N GLY A 7 3.76 -3.51 -8.66
CA GLY A 7 4.24 -2.13 -8.82
C GLY A 7 5.76 -2.07 -8.94
N GLN A 8 6.46 -2.09 -7.80
CA GLN A 8 7.93 -2.06 -7.77
C GLN A 8 8.58 -3.44 -7.98
N HIS A 9 7.78 -4.50 -7.87
CA HIS A 9 8.24 -5.88 -7.90
C HIS A 9 7.34 -6.71 -8.83
N VAL A 10 7.93 -7.69 -9.49
CA VAL A 10 7.24 -8.66 -10.35
C VAL A 10 7.46 -10.06 -9.77
N VAL A 11 6.38 -10.83 -9.67
CA VAL A 11 6.40 -12.23 -9.25
C VAL A 11 6.14 -13.11 -10.47
N GLU A 12 7.02 -14.08 -10.72
CA GLU A 12 6.93 -15.03 -11.82
C GLU A 12 6.86 -16.46 -11.27
N LEU A 13 5.82 -17.21 -11.64
CA LEU A 13 5.67 -18.63 -11.35
C LEU A 13 6.04 -19.45 -12.59
N HIS A 14 7.15 -20.16 -12.49
CA HIS A 14 7.70 -21.03 -13.53
C HIS A 14 7.21 -22.46 -13.31
N GLU A 15 6.04 -22.79 -13.86
CA GLU A 15 5.37 -24.10 -13.64
C GLU A 15 6.20 -25.31 -14.11
N GLN A 16 7.00 -25.16 -15.16
CA GLN A 16 7.82 -26.24 -15.71
C GLN A 16 9.11 -26.46 -14.90
N GLU A 17 9.64 -25.40 -14.31
CA GLU A 17 10.89 -25.41 -13.54
C GLU A 17 10.63 -25.59 -12.04
N GLY A 18 9.37 -25.46 -11.61
CA GLY A 18 8.99 -25.50 -10.20
C GLY A 18 9.67 -24.38 -9.42
N ALA A 19 9.58 -23.13 -9.89
CA ALA A 19 10.23 -22.01 -9.22
C ALA A 19 9.31 -20.79 -9.12
N LEU A 20 9.44 -20.05 -8.03
CA LEU A 20 8.84 -18.73 -7.88
C LEU A 20 9.96 -17.69 -7.84
N ALA A 21 10.00 -16.79 -8.82
CA ALA A 21 10.94 -15.70 -8.86
C ALA A 21 10.25 -14.39 -8.46
N ILE A 22 10.92 -13.59 -7.64
CA ILE A 22 10.51 -12.24 -7.28
C ILE A 22 11.64 -11.30 -7.72
N THR A 23 11.33 -10.39 -8.64
CA THR A 23 12.30 -9.44 -9.19
C THR A 23 11.85 -8.01 -8.87
N GLY A 24 12.75 -7.20 -8.31
CA GLY A 24 12.51 -5.79 -8.02
C GLY A 24 13.75 -5.13 -7.42
N GLU A 25 13.83 -3.81 -7.52
CA GLU A 25 14.93 -3.02 -6.90
C GLU A 25 16.35 -3.48 -7.28
N GLY A 26 16.52 -4.03 -8.48
CA GLY A 26 17.82 -4.54 -8.97
C GLY A 26 18.22 -5.92 -8.40
N VAL A 27 17.34 -6.57 -7.66
CA VAL A 27 17.55 -7.90 -7.09
C VAL A 27 16.54 -8.90 -7.67
N ARG A 28 16.98 -10.15 -7.86
CA ARG A 28 16.12 -11.29 -8.19
C ARG A 28 16.31 -12.38 -7.14
N LEU A 29 15.23 -12.71 -6.45
CA LEU A 29 15.15 -13.84 -5.54
C LEU A 29 14.42 -14.98 -6.26
N THR A 30 15.01 -16.17 -6.27
CA THR A 30 14.36 -17.38 -6.78
C THR A 30 14.15 -18.35 -5.63
N LEU A 31 12.91 -18.80 -5.46
CA LEU A 31 12.49 -19.75 -4.45
C LEU A 31 12.14 -21.08 -5.11
N THR A 32 12.57 -22.18 -4.47
CA THR A 32 12.06 -23.52 -4.76
C THR A 32 10.58 -23.63 -4.39
N PRO A 33 9.85 -24.68 -4.83
CA PRO A 33 8.43 -24.81 -4.50
C PRO A 33 8.19 -24.89 -2.99
N GLN A 34 9.07 -25.57 -2.26
CA GLN A 34 8.95 -25.73 -0.82
C GLN A 34 9.12 -24.38 -0.12
N GLU A 35 10.16 -23.62 -0.46
CA GLU A 35 10.38 -22.28 0.10
C GLU A 35 9.22 -21.33 -0.22
N ALA A 36 8.65 -21.42 -1.42
CA ALA A 36 7.49 -20.62 -1.81
C ALA A 36 6.24 -20.97 -0.99
N LEU A 37 5.97 -22.26 -0.74
CA LEU A 37 4.86 -22.72 0.10
C LEU A 37 5.06 -22.33 1.57
N ASP A 38 6.29 -22.43 2.07
CA ASP A 38 6.62 -22.03 3.45
C ASP A 38 6.44 -20.52 3.63
N LEU A 39 6.93 -19.72 2.67
CA LEU A 39 6.71 -18.27 2.63
C LEU A 39 5.22 -17.93 2.60
N GLN A 40 4.43 -18.61 1.75
CA GLN A 40 2.99 -18.39 1.66
C GLN A 40 2.28 -18.69 3.00
N HIS A 41 2.62 -19.80 3.65
CA HIS A 41 2.05 -20.14 4.96
C HIS A 41 2.39 -19.08 6.01
N TRP A 42 3.65 -18.65 6.06
CA TRP A 42 4.07 -17.60 6.98
C TRP A 42 3.31 -16.29 6.74
N LEU A 43 3.22 -15.82 5.49
CA LEU A 43 2.48 -14.61 5.11
C LEU A 43 0.99 -14.69 5.48
N THR A 44 0.37 -15.86 5.28
CA THR A 44 -1.02 -16.10 5.66
C THR A 44 -1.21 -15.97 7.17
N GLY A 45 -0.27 -16.52 7.96
CA GLY A 45 -0.26 -16.37 9.42
C GLY A 45 -0.04 -14.93 9.90
N GLN A 46 0.57 -14.07 9.08
CA GLN A 46 0.83 -12.66 9.38
C GLN A 46 -0.18 -11.68 8.77
N GLN A 47 -1.30 -12.17 8.21
CA GLN A 47 -2.23 -11.34 7.43
C GLN A 47 -2.73 -10.09 8.18
N SER A 48 -3.15 -10.22 9.44
CA SER A 48 -3.64 -9.08 10.22
C SER A 48 -2.55 -8.03 10.49
N LEU A 49 -1.31 -8.47 10.70
CA LEU A 49 -0.17 -7.57 10.87
C LEU A 49 0.12 -6.81 9.57
N LEU A 50 0.11 -7.51 8.42
CA LEU A 50 0.30 -6.89 7.11
C LEU A 50 -0.78 -5.86 6.79
N GLN A 51 -2.04 -6.14 7.13
CA GLN A 51 -3.16 -5.20 6.97
C GLN A 51 -2.98 -3.95 7.83
N GLU A 52 -2.58 -4.12 9.09
CA GLU A 52 -2.30 -3.00 10.01
C GLU A 52 -1.13 -2.15 9.51
N CYS A 53 -0.05 -2.77 9.05
CA CYS A 53 1.09 -2.07 8.43
C CYS A 53 0.68 -1.28 7.19
N ALA A 54 -0.14 -1.88 6.31
CA ALA A 54 -0.64 -1.21 5.11
C ALA A 54 -1.50 0.02 5.46
N ARG A 55 -2.35 -0.08 6.49
CA ARG A 55 -3.14 1.05 6.98
C ARG A 55 -2.26 2.20 7.48
N ARG A 56 -1.28 1.91 8.34
CA ARG A 56 -0.36 2.93 8.87
C ARG A 56 0.49 3.58 7.78
N HIS A 57 0.94 2.80 6.80
CA HIS A 57 1.70 3.33 5.68
C HIS A 57 0.86 4.32 4.86
N ALA A 58 -0.43 4.01 4.62
CA ALA A 58 -1.34 4.94 3.98
C ALA A 58 -1.56 6.21 4.81
N GLU A 59 -1.64 6.11 6.14
CA GLU A 59 -1.78 7.26 7.05
C GLU A 59 -0.52 8.15 7.12
N GLN A 60 0.66 7.58 6.90
CA GLN A 60 1.95 8.28 6.86
C GLN A 60 2.25 8.90 5.49
N ALA A 61 1.72 8.32 4.41
CA ALA A 61 1.85 8.85 3.05
C ALA A 61 0.95 10.08 2.78
N VAL A 62 0.08 10.46 3.72
CA VAL A 62 -0.62 11.76 3.70
C VAL A 62 0.34 12.84 4.20
N PRO A 63 0.76 13.81 3.37
CA PRO A 63 1.63 14.90 3.80
C PRO A 63 1.01 15.64 5.00
N GLU A 64 1.82 16.02 5.99
CA GLU A 64 1.39 16.82 7.15
C GLU A 64 0.66 18.11 6.74
N ILE A 65 0.94 18.63 5.53
CA ILE A 65 0.32 19.83 4.93
C ILE A 65 -1.20 19.67 4.71
N LEU A 66 -1.73 18.44 4.62
CA LEU A 66 -3.18 18.20 4.48
C LEU A 66 -3.90 18.01 5.82
N ARG A 67 -3.19 18.01 6.96
CA ARG A 67 -3.80 17.79 8.29
C ARG A 67 -4.32 19.06 8.95
N GLU A 68 -3.85 20.24 8.54
CA GLU A 68 -4.21 21.51 9.21
C GLU A 68 -5.48 22.20 8.67
N GLU A 69 -6.06 21.78 7.54
CA GLU A 69 -7.23 22.48 6.96
C GLU A 69 -8.60 21.82 7.24
N THR A 70 -8.73 21.02 8.31
CA THR A 70 -10.04 20.49 8.74
C THR A 70 -10.40 20.82 10.19
N SER A 71 -9.77 21.85 10.76
CA SER A 71 -10.20 22.40 12.04
C SER A 71 -11.09 23.62 11.84
N HIS A 72 -12.40 23.32 11.72
CA HIS A 72 -13.57 24.18 12.02
C HIS A 72 -14.10 25.11 10.92
N PRO A 73 -15.35 24.90 10.43
CA PRO A 73 -16.17 26.01 10.00
C PRO A 73 -16.63 26.78 11.25
N ASP A 74 -16.15 28.01 11.41
CA ASP A 74 -16.64 28.95 12.40
C ASP A 74 -18.07 29.41 11.98
N PRO A 75 -19.13 29.22 12.79
CA PRO A 75 -20.51 29.47 12.38
C PRO A 75 -20.91 30.96 12.49
N THR A 76 -20.00 31.91 12.28
CA THR A 76 -20.29 33.34 12.47
C THR A 76 -19.79 34.28 11.37
N GLU A 77 -20.05 33.96 10.10
CA GLU A 77 -20.11 35.01 9.07
C GLU A 77 -21.53 35.57 8.99
N ARG A 78 -21.79 36.62 9.79
CA ARG A 78 -22.98 37.46 9.64
C ARG A 78 -22.94 38.15 8.28
N GLU A 79 -23.95 37.93 7.46
CA GLU A 79 -24.22 38.70 6.25
C GLU A 79 -24.30 40.20 6.60
N VAL A 80 -23.39 41.00 6.03
CA VAL A 80 -23.46 42.45 6.11
C VAL A 80 -24.32 42.92 4.93
N PRO A 81 -25.44 43.64 5.16
CA PRO A 81 -26.21 44.19 4.05
C PRO A 81 -25.39 45.31 3.39
N VAL A 82 -25.16 45.18 2.09
CA VAL A 82 -24.56 46.23 1.26
C VAL A 82 -25.68 47.21 0.90
N ASP A 83 -25.65 48.40 1.52
CA ASP A 83 -26.37 49.58 1.04
C ASP A 83 -25.53 50.22 -0.08
N GLU A 84 -26.10 50.40 -1.27
CA GLU A 84 -25.52 51.22 -2.34
C GLU A 84 -26.49 52.36 -2.75
N PRO A 85 -25.95 53.53 -3.14
CA PRO A 85 -26.66 54.82 -3.18
C PRO A 85 -27.67 55.04 -4.31
#